data_AF-A0A529B0R8-F1
#
_entry.id   AF-A0A529B0R8-F1
#
_cell.length_a   1.000
_cell.length_b   1.000
_cell.length_c   1.000
_cell.angle_alpha   90.00
_cell.angle_beta   90.00
_cell.angle_gamma   90.00
#
_symmetry.space_group_name_H-M   'P 1'
#
loop_
_entity.id
_entity.type
_entity.pdbx_description
1 polymer ?
#
loop_
_entity_poly.entity_id
_entity_poly.type
_entity_poly.pdbx_seq_one_letter_code
_entity_poly.pdbx_strand_id
1 'polypeptide(L)'
;MSESGQRPRIAILGWGSLIWDKRPEFDEKHAPWEDDGPALKLEFSRISDTRNGALTLVIDTDYGQERIVQYALSTRTNPADAVADLRCREGTVI
;
A
#
# COMPACT_ATOMS: atom_id res chain seq x y z
N MET A 1 35.60 6.72 9.05
CA MET A 1 34.55 5.68 9.10
C MET A 1 33.46 6.12 8.15
N SER A 2 33.45 5.55 6.96
CA SER A 2 32.48 5.86 5.90
C SER A 2 31.11 5.35 6.31
N GLU A 3 30.12 6.24 6.39
CA GLU A 3 28.70 5.84 6.40
C GLU A 3 28.46 5.01 5.13
N SER A 4 28.18 3.72 5.33
CA SER A 4 27.78 2.82 4.25
C SER A 4 26.56 3.41 3.57
N GLY A 5 26.68 3.73 2.27
CA GLY A 5 25.58 4.23 1.44
C GLY A 5 24.43 3.23 1.41
N GLN A 6 23.50 3.39 2.33
CA GLN A 6 22.34 2.52 2.46
C GLN A 6 21.39 2.86 1.31
N ARG A 7 21.15 1.88 0.43
CA ARG A 7 20.20 2.06 -0.67
C ARG A 7 18.82 2.38 -0.08
N PRO A 8 18.08 3.35 -0.65
CA PRO A 8 16.74 3.67 -0.18
C PRO A 8 15.87 2.41 -0.26
N ARG A 9 15.18 2.09 0.83
CA ARG A 9 14.19 1.00 0.89
C ARG A 9 12.83 1.55 0.53
N ILE A 10 12.07 0.81 -0.26
CA ILE A 10 10.72 1.18 -0.65
C ILE A 10 9.74 0.37 0.18
N ALA A 11 8.85 1.04 0.90
CA ALA A 11 7.76 0.41 1.63
C ALA A 11 6.45 0.64 0.87
N ILE A 12 5.66 -0.41 0.77
CA ILE A 12 4.28 -0.36 0.27
C ILE A 12 3.38 -0.40 1.49
N LEU A 13 2.44 0.55 1.60
CA LEU A 13 1.49 0.61 2.71
C LEU A 13 0.17 -0.05 2.30
N GLY A 14 -0.45 -0.80 3.22
CA GLY A 14 -1.66 -1.55 2.97
C GLY A 14 -2.65 -1.45 4.13
N TRP A 15 -3.94 -1.31 3.80
CA TRP A 15 -5.05 -1.25 4.77
C TRP A 15 -6.34 -1.92 4.25
N GLY A 16 -6.22 -2.78 3.25
CA GLY A 16 -7.38 -3.38 2.58
C GLY A 16 -7.00 -4.59 1.74
N SER A 17 -7.60 -4.71 0.55
CA SER A 17 -7.42 -5.85 -0.36
C SER A 17 -5.97 -6.14 -0.70
N LEU A 18 -5.09 -5.13 -0.68
CA LEU A 18 -3.67 -5.32 -0.92
C LEU A 18 -3.00 -6.33 0.03
N ILE A 19 -3.55 -6.50 1.24
CA ILE A 19 -3.04 -7.44 2.25
C ILE A 19 -3.56 -8.86 2.02
N TRP A 20 -4.89 -9.01 1.85
CA TRP A 20 -5.59 -10.30 1.92
C TRP A 20 -6.01 -10.89 0.56
N ASP A 21 -6.17 -10.07 -0.48
CA ASP A 21 -6.45 -10.55 -1.84
C ASP A 21 -5.10 -10.84 -2.51
N LYS A 22 -4.65 -12.09 -2.51
CA LYS A 22 -3.34 -12.45 -3.05
C LYS A 22 -3.36 -12.54 -4.58
N ARG A 23 -2.43 -11.84 -5.26
CA ARG A 23 -2.16 -11.97 -6.69
C ARG A 23 -0.65 -12.13 -6.89
N PRO A 24 -0.18 -13.31 -7.32
CA PRO A 24 1.25 -13.63 -7.40
C PRO A 24 2.10 -12.59 -8.14
N GLU A 25 1.55 -11.98 -9.21
CA GLU A 25 2.25 -10.99 -10.03
C GLU A 25 2.66 -9.72 -9.24
N PHE A 26 2.02 -9.48 -8.09
CA PHE A 26 2.34 -8.41 -7.16
C PHE A 26 2.95 -8.94 -5.86
N ASP A 27 2.36 -9.98 -5.26
CA ASP A 27 2.77 -10.48 -3.94
C ASP A 27 4.18 -11.11 -3.91
N GLU A 28 4.71 -11.54 -5.07
CA GLU A 28 6.11 -12.01 -5.18
C GLU A 28 7.13 -10.86 -5.16
N LYS A 29 6.69 -9.61 -5.26
CA LYS A 29 7.54 -8.41 -5.38
C LYS A 29 7.69 -7.63 -4.08
N HIS A 30 7.25 -8.19 -2.97
CA HIS A 30 7.46 -7.63 -1.64
C HIS A 30 7.66 -8.72 -0.59
N ALA A 31 8.28 -8.34 0.53
CA ALA A 31 8.39 -9.17 1.72
C ALA A 31 7.01 -9.38 2.40
N PRO A 32 6.90 -10.24 3.43
CA PRO A 32 5.68 -10.32 4.22
C PRO A 32 5.19 -8.95 4.74
N TRP A 33 3.89 -8.86 4.99
CA TRP A 33 3.27 -7.69 5.62
C TRP A 33 3.62 -7.67 7.10
N GLU A 34 4.05 -6.51 7.58
CA GLU A 34 4.38 -6.22 8.98
C GLU A 34 3.34 -5.25 9.57
N ASP A 35 3.06 -5.41 10.87
CA ASP A 35 1.97 -4.71 11.58
C ASP A 35 2.38 -3.36 12.20
N ASP A 36 3.66 -3.00 12.16
CA ASP A 36 4.23 -1.82 12.84
C ASP A 36 4.47 -0.63 11.89
N GLY A 37 3.57 -0.44 10.91
CA GLY A 37 3.65 0.67 9.97
C GLY A 37 3.25 2.03 10.56
N PRO A 38 3.18 3.08 9.72
CA PRO A 38 2.79 4.41 10.18
C PRO A 38 1.30 4.48 10.56
N ALA A 39 0.96 5.45 11.40
CA ALA A 39 -0.44 5.82 11.60
C ALA A 39 -0.94 6.64 10.41
N LEU A 40 -2.04 6.23 9.78
CA LEU A 40 -2.75 7.01 8.77
C LEU A 40 -4.18 7.27 9.23
N LYS A 41 -4.74 8.43 8.86
CA LYS A 41 -6.16 8.72 9.08
C LYS A 41 -7.01 8.01 8.04
N LEU A 42 -7.72 6.97 8.44
CA LEU A 42 -8.55 6.16 7.56
C LEU A 42 -10.04 6.32 7.87
N GLU A 43 -10.87 6.36 6.81
CA GLU A 43 -12.34 6.41 6.91
C GLU A 43 -13.00 5.69 5.73
N PHE A 44 -14.19 5.14 5.95
CA PHE A 44 -15.10 4.62 4.93
C PHE A 44 -15.81 5.76 4.17
N SER A 45 -15.05 6.69 3.58
CA SER A 45 -15.60 7.90 2.94
C SER A 45 -15.68 7.84 1.41
N ARG A 46 -15.30 6.73 0.76
CA ARG A 46 -15.43 6.55 -0.70
C ARG A 46 -16.46 5.49 -1.06
N ILE A 47 -17.44 5.85 -1.90
CA ILE A 47 -18.39 4.91 -2.51
C ILE A 47 -17.73 4.20 -3.71
N SER A 48 -17.82 2.88 -3.77
CA SER A 48 -17.22 2.07 -4.84
C SER A 48 -18.25 1.64 -5.89
N ASP A 49 -18.02 2.06 -7.13
CA ASP A 49 -18.87 1.68 -8.27
C ASP A 49 -18.75 0.19 -8.63
N THR A 50 -17.57 -0.40 -8.41
CA THR A 50 -17.29 -1.82 -8.71
C THR A 50 -17.71 -2.78 -7.60
N ARG A 51 -18.10 -2.26 -6.42
CA ARG A 51 -18.55 -3.05 -5.26
C ARG A 51 -19.97 -2.71 -4.84
N ASN A 52 -20.85 -2.49 -5.82
CA ASN A 52 -22.28 -2.25 -5.61
C ASN A 52 -22.58 -1.07 -4.67
N GLY A 53 -21.82 0.02 -4.78
CA GLY A 53 -22.01 1.21 -3.94
C GLY A 53 -21.51 1.05 -2.51
N ALA A 54 -20.74 0.01 -2.19
CA ALA A 54 -20.16 -0.16 -0.86
C ALA A 54 -19.21 1.00 -0.52
N LEU A 55 -19.23 1.42 0.74
CA LEU A 55 -18.19 2.30 1.27
C LEU A 55 -16.86 1.54 1.34
N THR A 56 -15.78 2.25 1.02
CA THR A 56 -14.42 1.71 1.01
C THR A 56 -13.49 2.58 1.83
N LEU A 57 -12.55 1.92 2.50
CA LEU A 57 -11.58 2.55 3.37
C LEU A 57 -10.55 3.32 2.54
N VAL A 58 -10.45 4.63 2.78
CA VAL A 58 -9.51 5.54 2.12
C VAL A 58 -8.78 6.40 3.16
N ILE A 59 -7.71 7.07 2.73
CA ILE A 59 -7.07 8.10 3.54
C ILE A 59 -7.98 9.34 3.52
N ASP A 60 -8.42 9.77 4.69
CA ASP A 60 -9.28 10.93 4.88
C ASP A 60 -8.67 11.81 5.98
N THR A 61 -8.06 12.94 5.61
CA THR A 61 -7.32 13.78 6.55
C THR A 61 -8.21 14.56 7.51
N ASP A 62 -9.48 14.74 7.16
CA ASP A 62 -10.42 15.61 7.86
C ASP A 62 -11.24 14.80 8.87
N TYR A 63 -11.74 13.64 8.46
CA TYR A 63 -12.65 12.81 9.25
C TYR A 63 -12.09 11.44 9.63
N GLY A 64 -10.96 11.03 9.04
CA GLY A 64 -10.36 9.72 9.32
C GLY A 64 -9.80 9.59 10.73
N GLN A 65 -9.89 8.36 11.25
CA GLN A 65 -9.31 7.99 12.53
C GLN A 65 -7.89 7.44 12.34
N GLU A 66 -6.98 7.80 13.24
CA GLU A 66 -5.62 7.26 13.21
C GLU A 66 -5.63 5.74 13.42
N ARG A 67 -5.08 5.03 12.45
CA ARG A 67 -4.88 3.59 12.49
C ARG A 67 -3.48 3.26 12.02
N ILE A 68 -2.82 2.37 12.75
CA ILE A 68 -1.57 1.77 12.32
C ILE A 68 -1.88 0.89 11.11
N VAL A 69 -1.26 1.19 9.97
CA VAL A 69 -1.41 0.39 8.75
C VAL A 69 -0.29 -0.62 8.63
N GLN A 70 -0.51 -1.68 7.85
CA GLN A 70 0.55 -2.63 7.55
C GLN A 70 1.47 -2.08 6.47
N TYR A 71 2.71 -2.56 6.44
CA TYR A 71 3.61 -2.31 5.33
C TYR A 71 4.32 -3.58 4.86
N ALA A 72 4.75 -3.58 3.61
CA ALA A 72 5.64 -4.60 3.07
C ALA A 72 6.82 -3.93 2.38
N LEU A 73 8.02 -4.47 2.57
CA LEU A 73 9.22 -3.98 1.89
C LEU A 73 9.24 -4.49 0.45
N SER A 74 9.25 -3.57 -0.52
CA SER A 74 9.36 -3.93 -1.93
C SER A 74 10.75 -4.50 -2.24
N THR A 75 10.80 -5.46 -3.15
CA THR A 75 12.05 -5.98 -3.72
C THR A 75 12.63 -5.03 -4.79
N ARG A 76 11.86 -4.01 -5.22
CA ARG A 76 12.30 -2.99 -6.18
C ARG A 76 13.31 -2.05 -5.55
N THR A 77 14.15 -1.46 -6.40
CA THR A 77 15.13 -0.43 -6.00
C THR A 77 14.78 0.96 -6.54
N ASN A 78 13.83 1.02 -7.49
CA ASN A 78 13.29 2.26 -8.05
C ASN A 78 11.80 2.39 -7.67
N PRO A 79 11.37 3.50 -7.03
CA PRO A 79 9.97 3.73 -6.70
C PRO A 79 9.02 3.65 -7.91
N ALA A 80 9.48 4.04 -9.10
CA ALA A 80 8.66 3.97 -10.31
C ALA A 80 8.24 2.53 -10.65
N ASP A 81 9.11 1.54 -10.42
CA ASP A 81 8.80 0.14 -10.67
C ASP A 81 7.77 -0.38 -9.67
N ALA A 82 7.90 0.00 -8.39
CA ALA A 82 6.93 -0.37 -7.35
C ALA A 82 5.54 0.24 -7.60
N VAL A 83 5.50 1.49 -8.08
CA VAL A 83 4.26 2.15 -8.51
C VAL A 83 3.65 1.44 -9.72
N ALA A 84 4.47 0.99 -10.69
CA ALA A 84 3.98 0.24 -11.84
C ALA A 84 3.40 -1.11 -11.42
N ASP A 85 4.03 -1.83 -10.50
CA ASP A 85 3.51 -3.09 -9.95
C ASP A 85 2.16 -2.89 -9.26
N LEU A 86 2.02 -1.85 -8.42
CA LEU A 86 0.75 -1.47 -7.78
C LEU A 86 -0.32 -1.09 -8.80
N ARG A 87 0.04 -0.35 -9.84
CA ARG A 87 -0.88 0.05 -10.90
C ARG A 87 -1.44 -1.16 -11.64
N CYS A 88 -0.57 -2.07 -12.07
CA CYS A 88 -0.97 -3.32 -12.70
C CYS A 88 -1.87 -4.14 -11.78
N ARG A 89 -1.57 -4.15 -10.47
CA ARG A 89 -2.36 -4.85 -9.47
C ARG A 89 -3.76 -4.26 -9.30
N GLU A 90 -3.88 -2.94 -9.22
CA GLU A 90 -5.17 -2.25 -8.99
C GLU A 90 -5.97 -2.05 -10.28
N GLY A 91 -5.38 -2.34 -11.45
CA GLY A 91 -6.05 -2.16 -12.74
C GLY A 91 -6.32 -0.70 -13.09
N THR A 92 -5.49 0.23 -12.58
CA THR A 92 -5.67 1.67 -12.80
C THR A 92 -4.81 2.16 -13.95
N VAL A 93 -5.28 3.19 -14.66
CA VAL A 93 -4.48 3.96 -15.62
C VAL A 93 -4.32 5.37 -15.04
N ILE A 94 -3.09 5.90 -15.02
CA ILE A 94 -2.85 7.31 -14.70
C ILE A 94 -2.97 8.11 -16.00
#